data_AF-A0AAV6BCF2-F1
#
_entry.id   AF-A0AAV6BCF2-F1
#
_cell.length_a   1.000
_cell.length_b   1.000
_cell.length_c   1.000
_cell.angle_alpha   90.00
_cell.angle_beta   90.00
_cell.angle_gamma   90.00
#
_symmetry.space_group_name_H-M   'P 1'
#
loop_
_entity.id
_entity.type
_entity.pdbx_description
1 polymer ?
#
loop_
_entity_poly.entity_id
_entity_poly.type
_entity_poly.pdbx_seq_one_letter_code
_entity_poly.pdbx_strand_id
1 'polypeptide(L)'
;MSFSLSALRRLDRRWIFLAIGLLVVVPLLTGFHIAPVLPGTRARGFYDAIQKLPAGSTVLLAGDYDPGTIAENYPMHLAVARHLMARNIKIIGVELYPGGPPLADRVLHIAGEEYKKRESYDYVNLGYKSGNEVVMSQMGSSIPRTFPADR
;
A
#
# COMPACT_ATOMS: atom_id res chain seq x y z
N MET A 1 -12.32 -32.54 -30.15
CA MET A 1 -10.89 -32.69 -29.79
C MET A 1 -10.77 -32.56 -28.27
N SER A 2 -10.60 -33.68 -27.57
CA SER A 2 -10.43 -33.69 -26.11
C SER A 2 -8.95 -33.47 -25.78
N PHE A 3 -8.60 -32.27 -25.31
CA PHE A 3 -7.24 -31.95 -24.88
C PHE A 3 -7.01 -32.67 -23.54
N SER A 4 -6.40 -33.86 -23.56
CA SER A 4 -6.11 -34.64 -22.36
C SER A 4 -5.01 -33.96 -21.54
N LEU A 5 -5.22 -33.74 -20.24
CA LEU A 5 -4.24 -33.15 -19.31
C LEU A 5 -2.88 -33.88 -19.34
N SER A 6 -2.85 -35.13 -19.81
CA SER A 6 -1.64 -35.95 -20.02
C SER A 6 -0.60 -35.29 -20.94
N ALA A 7 -1.04 -34.49 -21.92
CA ALA A 7 -0.16 -33.81 -22.86
C ALA A 7 0.62 -32.65 -22.21
N LEU A 8 0.01 -31.92 -21.26
CA LEU A 8 0.70 -30.87 -20.50
C LEU A 8 1.82 -31.44 -19.61
N ARG A 9 1.71 -32.69 -19.17
CA ARG A 9 2.69 -33.33 -18.28
C ARG A 9 4.03 -33.65 -18.96
N ARG A 10 4.06 -33.70 -20.30
CA ARG A 10 5.28 -33.91 -21.09
C ARG A 10 5.99 -32.62 -21.51
N LEU A 11 5.38 -31.46 -21.23
CA LEU A 11 5.92 -30.18 -21.65
C LEU A 11 7.04 -29.75 -20.70
N ASP A 12 8.27 -29.68 -21.23
CA ASP A 12 9.43 -29.26 -20.43
C ASP A 12 9.23 -27.83 -19.93
N ARG A 13 9.47 -27.61 -18.62
CA ARG A 13 9.38 -26.30 -17.96
C ARG A 13 10.16 -25.21 -18.70
N ARG A 14 11.22 -25.54 -19.44
CA ARG A 14 12.01 -24.59 -20.24
C ARG A 14 11.15 -23.87 -21.27
N TRP A 15 10.26 -24.58 -21.97
CA TRP A 15 9.37 -23.98 -22.96
C TRP A 15 8.30 -23.09 -22.31
N ILE A 16 7.86 -23.44 -21.11
CA ILE A 16 6.95 -22.60 -20.31
C ILE A 16 7.65 -21.29 -19.93
N PHE A 17 8.87 -21.36 -19.38
CA PHE A 17 9.62 -20.16 -19.01
C PHE A 17 9.99 -19.31 -20.23
N LEU A 18 10.34 -19.93 -21.36
CA LEU A 18 10.61 -19.21 -22.61
C LEU A 18 9.36 -18.51 -23.12
N ALA A 19 8.20 -19.19 -23.12
CA ALA A 19 6.93 -18.59 -23.53
C ALA A 19 6.52 -17.42 -22.62
N ILE A 20 6.62 -17.58 -21.29
CA ILE A 20 6.34 -16.51 -20.32
C ILE A 20 7.32 -15.35 -20.52
N GLY A 21 8.61 -15.64 -20.65
CA GLY A 21 9.64 -14.62 -20.90
C GLY A 21 9.36 -13.83 -22.18
N LEU A 22 9.02 -14.52 -23.27
CA LEU A 22 8.65 -13.88 -24.53
C LEU A 22 7.40 -13.00 -24.36
N LEU A 23 6.40 -13.50 -23.61
CA LEU A 23 5.14 -12.78 -23.34
C LEU A 23 5.33 -11.52 -22.48
N VAL A 24 6.40 -11.44 -21.68
CA VAL A 24 6.77 -10.21 -20.94
C VAL A 24 7.66 -9.30 -21.78
N VAL A 25 8.67 -9.84 -22.46
CA VAL A 25 9.66 -9.06 -23.22
C VAL A 25 9.05 -8.40 -24.46
N VAL A 26 8.18 -9.10 -25.19
CA VAL A 26 7.60 -8.58 -26.43
C VAL A 26 6.75 -7.32 -26.20
N PRO A 27 5.77 -7.28 -25.26
CA PRO A 27 5.03 -6.05 -24.96
C PRO A 27 5.92 -4.90 -24.50
N LEU A 28 7.00 -5.21 -23.76
CA LEU A 28 7.93 -4.22 -23.23
C LEU A 28 8.80 -3.59 -24.32
N LEU A 29 9.23 -4.36 -25.33
CA LEU A 29 9.99 -3.88 -26.50
C LEU A 29 9.10 -3.18 -27.54
N THR A 30 7.87 -3.65 -27.72
CA THR A 30 6.93 -3.08 -28.70
C THR A 30 6.23 -1.81 -28.20
N GLY A 31 6.47 -1.42 -26.93
CA GLY A 31 5.83 -0.26 -26.33
C GLY A 31 4.31 -0.42 -26.25
N PHE A 32 3.84 -1.64 -25.94
CA PHE A 32 2.41 -1.89 -25.76
C PHE A 32 1.92 -1.13 -24.52
N HIS A 33 1.38 0.07 -24.75
CA HIS A 33 0.78 0.86 -23.71
C HIS A 33 -0.56 0.23 -23.34
N ILE A 34 -0.65 -0.29 -22.11
CA ILE A 34 -1.95 -0.67 -21.54
C ILE A 34 -2.79 0.60 -21.56
N ALA A 35 -3.97 0.55 -22.19
CA ALA A 35 -4.89 1.67 -22.20
C ALA A 35 -5.11 2.18 -20.77
N PRO A 36 -5.31 3.50 -20.54
CA PRO A 36 -5.49 4.04 -19.20
C PRO A 36 -6.55 3.25 -18.46
N VAL A 37 -6.15 2.56 -17.39
CA VAL A 37 -7.08 1.77 -16.59
C VAL A 37 -8.00 2.76 -15.90
N LEU A 38 -9.24 2.84 -16.38
CA LEU A 38 -10.25 3.72 -15.79
C LEU A 38 -10.49 3.30 -14.33
N PRO A 39 -10.54 4.25 -13.38
CA PRO A 39 -10.79 3.92 -11.99
C PRO A 39 -12.11 3.16 -11.81
N GLY A 40 -12.02 1.96 -11.23
CA GLY A 40 -13.19 1.20 -10.80
C GLY A 40 -14.03 1.96 -9.77
N THR A 41 -15.25 1.49 -9.52
CA THR A 41 -16.17 2.12 -8.54
C THR A 41 -15.57 2.20 -7.14
N ARG A 42 -14.83 1.16 -6.71
CA ARG A 42 -14.15 1.13 -5.40
C ARG A 42 -13.04 2.17 -5.30
N ALA A 43 -12.21 2.31 -6.34
CA ALA A 43 -11.13 3.30 -6.38
C ALA A 43 -11.69 4.73 -6.33
N ARG A 44 -12.77 5.01 -7.08
CA ARG A 44 -13.47 6.30 -7.02
C ARG A 44 -14.09 6.57 -5.65
N GLY A 45 -14.78 5.59 -5.08
CA GLY A 45 -15.37 5.72 -3.74
C GLY A 45 -14.34 6.03 -2.65
N PHE A 46 -13.16 5.38 -2.71
CA PHE A 46 -12.07 5.66 -1.79
C PHE A 46 -11.50 7.08 -1.97
N TYR A 47 -11.25 7.49 -3.22
CA TYR A 47 -10.82 8.86 -3.54
C TYR A 47 -11.82 9.90 -3.02
N ASP A 48 -13.12 9.70 -3.28
CA ASP A 48 -14.18 10.61 -2.86
C ASP A 48 -14.32 10.66 -1.33
N ALA A 49 -14.10 9.54 -0.63
CA ALA A 49 -14.10 9.51 0.82
C ALA A 49 -13.00 10.41 1.39
N ILE A 50 -11.79 10.36 0.83
CA ILE A 50 -10.72 11.30 1.19
C ILE A 50 -11.14 12.73 0.85
N GLN A 51 -11.70 12.97 -0.34
CA GLN A 51 -12.12 14.32 -0.78
C GLN A 51 -13.20 14.97 0.10
N LYS A 52 -14.00 14.17 0.80
CA LYS A 52 -15.05 14.67 1.71
C LYS A 52 -14.52 15.08 3.08
N LEU A 53 -13.32 14.65 3.46
CA LEU A 53 -12.74 15.02 4.75
C LEU A 53 -12.41 16.52 4.77
N PRO A 54 -12.80 17.26 5.83
CA PRO A 54 -12.38 18.65 6.00
C PRO A 54 -10.87 18.74 6.26
N ALA A 55 -10.25 19.86 5.86
CA ALA A 55 -8.86 20.15 6.19
C ALA A 55 -8.67 20.16 7.72
N GLY A 56 -7.52 19.66 8.20
CA GLY A 56 -7.25 19.50 9.63
C GLY A 56 -7.83 18.24 10.27
N SER A 57 -8.58 17.42 9.52
CA SER A 57 -8.97 16.07 9.96
C SER A 57 -7.75 15.21 10.26
N THR A 58 -7.94 14.16 11.06
CA THR A 58 -6.91 13.15 11.33
C THR A 58 -7.37 11.80 10.80
N VAL A 59 -6.49 11.11 10.08
CA VAL A 59 -6.73 9.78 9.51
C VAL A 59 -5.73 8.79 10.09
N LEU A 60 -6.23 7.66 10.56
CA LEU A 60 -5.42 6.49 10.85
C LEU A 60 -5.14 5.75 9.53
N LEU A 61 -3.87 5.64 9.16
CA LEU A 61 -3.43 5.01 7.92
C LEU A 61 -2.59 3.79 8.24
N ALA A 62 -3.11 2.60 7.87
CA ALA A 62 -2.42 1.34 8.12
C ALA A 62 -1.39 1.02 7.02
N GLY A 63 -0.14 0.80 7.41
CA GLY A 63 0.98 0.43 6.56
C GLY A 63 1.26 -1.08 6.56
N ASP A 64 0.22 -1.90 6.46
CA ASP A 64 0.26 -3.36 6.70
C ASP A 64 0.82 -4.15 5.51
N TYR A 65 2.13 -4.05 5.27
CA TYR A 65 2.82 -4.83 4.25
C TYR A 65 4.30 -5.05 4.57
N ASP A 66 4.84 -6.14 4.04
CA ASP A 66 6.23 -6.54 4.22
C ASP A 66 7.03 -6.33 2.92
N PRO A 67 8.37 -6.38 2.96
CA PRO A 67 9.21 -6.23 1.77
C PRO A 67 8.84 -7.14 0.59
N GLY A 68 8.23 -8.30 0.86
CA GLY A 68 7.79 -9.24 -0.18
C GLY A 68 6.65 -8.73 -1.07
N THR A 69 5.85 -7.76 -0.61
CA THR A 69 4.73 -7.17 -1.35
C THR A 69 4.94 -5.68 -1.66
N ILE A 70 6.17 -5.18 -1.49
CA ILE A 70 6.52 -3.77 -1.66
C ILE A 70 6.17 -3.26 -3.07
N ALA A 71 6.36 -4.08 -4.11
CA ALA A 71 6.15 -3.68 -5.50
C ALA A 71 4.69 -3.25 -5.78
N GLU A 72 3.73 -3.82 -5.04
CA GLU A 72 2.31 -3.50 -5.15
C GLU A 72 1.89 -2.45 -4.11
N ASN A 73 2.26 -2.65 -2.85
CA ASN A 73 1.65 -1.91 -1.74
C ASN A 73 2.31 -0.56 -1.47
N TYR A 74 3.63 -0.43 -1.69
CA TYR A 74 4.35 0.83 -1.51
C TYR A 74 3.82 1.98 -2.38
N PRO A 75 3.66 1.83 -3.72
CA PRO A 75 3.16 2.94 -4.54
C PRO A 75 1.72 3.34 -4.16
N MET A 76 0.90 2.38 -3.72
CA MET A 76 -0.45 2.65 -3.22
C MET A 76 -0.40 3.45 -1.91
N HIS A 77 0.38 3.01 -0.93
CA HIS A 77 0.51 3.69 0.35
C HIS A 77 1.02 5.12 0.18
N LEU A 78 2.03 5.32 -0.68
CA LEU A 78 2.56 6.64 -0.99
C LEU A 78 1.53 7.53 -1.69
N ALA A 79 0.76 7.02 -2.64
CA ALA A 79 -0.30 7.78 -3.30
C ALA A 79 -1.35 8.29 -2.29
N VAL A 80 -1.73 7.45 -1.32
CA VAL A 80 -2.69 7.83 -0.27
C VAL A 80 -2.09 8.89 0.66
N ALA A 81 -0.86 8.70 1.14
CA ALA A 81 -0.18 9.67 2.00
C ALA A 81 -0.07 11.04 1.33
N ARG A 82 0.32 11.08 0.05
CA ARG A 82 0.35 12.31 -0.76
C ARG A 82 -1.03 12.96 -0.86
N HIS A 83 -2.08 12.19 -1.15
CA HIS A 83 -3.45 12.73 -1.28
C HIS A 83 -3.95 13.33 0.04
N LEU A 84 -3.69 12.68 1.17
CA LEU A 84 -4.05 13.19 2.50
C LEU A 84 -3.27 14.48 2.83
N MET A 85 -1.95 14.48 2.66
CA MET A 85 -1.11 15.62 2.99
C MET A 85 -1.38 16.84 2.09
N ALA A 86 -1.63 16.63 0.80
CA ALA A 86 -2.04 17.68 -0.14
C ALA A 86 -3.31 18.42 0.30
N ARG A 87 -4.18 17.73 1.05
CA ARG A 87 -5.45 18.26 1.57
C ARG A 87 -5.34 18.77 3.01
N ASN A 88 -4.13 18.89 3.55
CA ASN A 88 -3.89 19.27 4.94
C ASN A 88 -4.59 18.33 5.94
N ILE A 89 -4.65 17.03 5.64
CA ILE A 89 -5.11 16.00 6.58
C ILE A 89 -3.91 15.47 7.34
N LYS A 90 -4.07 15.31 8.66
CA LYS A 90 -3.07 14.72 9.53
C LYS A 90 -3.10 13.21 9.45
N ILE A 91 -1.94 12.58 9.55
CA ILE A 91 -1.80 11.12 9.42
C ILE A 91 -1.27 10.51 10.72
N ILE A 92 -1.92 9.45 11.18
CA ILE A 92 -1.39 8.56 12.21
C ILE A 92 -1.11 7.22 11.53
N GLY A 93 0.16 6.90 11.33
CA GLY A 93 0.62 5.60 10.83
C GLY A 93 0.49 4.51 11.88
N VAL A 94 0.12 3.30 11.46
CA VAL A 94 0.09 2.11 12.31
C VAL A 94 0.40 0.87 11.47
N GLU A 95 1.08 -0.11 12.05
CA GLU A 95 1.31 -1.40 11.42
C GLU A 95 0.97 -2.57 12.36
N LEU A 96 0.45 -3.64 11.77
CA LEU A 96 0.22 -4.95 12.38
C LEU A 96 1.19 -6.00 11.83
N TYR A 97 2.11 -5.61 10.94
CA TYR A 97 3.16 -6.46 10.40
C TYR A 97 4.55 -5.97 10.87
N PRO A 98 5.44 -6.85 11.32
CA PRO A 98 6.75 -6.47 11.83
C PRO A 98 7.65 -5.72 10.82
N GLY A 99 7.51 -5.99 9.51
CA GLY A 99 8.32 -5.36 8.46
C GLY A 99 7.75 -4.07 7.87
N GLY A 100 6.50 -3.73 8.18
CA GLY A 100 5.84 -2.50 7.73
C GLY A 100 6.41 -1.17 8.24
N PRO A 101 6.89 -1.05 9.49
CA PRO A 101 7.28 0.24 10.08
C PRO A 101 8.31 1.04 9.29
N PRO A 102 9.48 0.49 8.91
CA PRO A 102 10.44 1.25 8.12
C PRO A 102 9.91 1.61 6.72
N LEU A 103 8.93 0.87 6.19
CA LEU A 103 8.30 1.15 4.91
C LEU A 103 7.29 2.29 5.03
N ALA A 104 6.50 2.32 6.10
CA ALA A 104 5.56 3.38 6.40
C ALA A 104 6.28 4.70 6.74
N ASP A 105 7.34 4.67 7.54
CA ASP A 105 8.16 5.85 7.83
C ASP A 105 8.69 6.48 6.54
N ARG A 106 9.23 5.64 5.64
CA ARG A 106 9.71 6.10 4.33
C ARG A 106 8.60 6.77 3.52
N VAL A 107 7.38 6.21 3.53
CA VAL A 107 6.23 6.79 2.84
C VAL A 107 5.86 8.15 3.42
N LEU A 108 5.73 8.23 4.74
CA LEU A 108 5.33 9.45 5.44
C LEU A 108 6.38 10.55 5.31
N HIS A 109 7.67 10.20 5.38
CA HIS A 109 8.76 11.16 5.19
C HIS A 109 8.77 11.74 3.77
N ILE A 110 8.71 10.90 2.73
CA ILE A 110 8.71 11.36 1.34
C ILE A 110 7.50 12.27 1.08
N ALA A 111 6.30 11.84 1.45
CA ALA A 111 5.11 12.68 1.29
C ALA A 111 5.21 13.96 2.14
N GLY A 112 5.79 13.85 3.34
CA GLY A 112 5.98 14.97 4.25
C GLY A 112 6.88 16.05 3.66
N GLU A 113 8.01 15.67 3.10
CA GLU A 113 8.93 16.58 2.39
C GLU A 113 8.25 17.25 1.19
N GLU A 114 7.55 16.47 0.35
CA GLU A 114 6.88 16.97 -0.85
C GLU A 114 5.81 18.04 -0.53
N TYR A 115 5.07 17.85 0.56
CA TYR A 115 3.98 18.75 0.96
C TYR A 115 4.34 19.67 2.14
N LYS A 116 5.63 19.76 2.50
CA LYS A 116 6.16 20.60 3.58
C LYS A 116 5.45 20.36 4.93
N LYS A 117 5.18 19.10 5.24
CA LYS A 117 4.57 18.63 6.49
C LYS A 117 5.63 18.24 7.50
N ARG A 118 5.34 18.52 8.77
CA ARG A 118 6.26 18.26 9.88
C ARG A 118 5.85 17.01 10.63
N GLU A 119 6.81 16.11 10.82
CA GLU A 119 6.68 15.00 11.75
C GLU A 119 6.33 15.51 13.16
N SER A 120 5.57 14.71 13.91
CA SER A 120 4.98 15.04 15.22
C SER A 120 3.92 16.13 15.24
N TYR A 121 3.68 16.86 14.13
CA TYR A 121 2.63 17.90 14.03
C TYR A 121 1.54 17.54 13.01
N ASP A 122 1.97 17.15 11.82
CA ASP A 122 1.13 16.80 10.68
C ASP A 122 1.04 15.28 10.50
N TYR A 123 2.08 14.53 10.84
CA TYR A 123 2.06 13.08 10.80
C TYR A 123 2.93 12.46 11.89
N VAL A 124 2.57 11.25 12.31
CA VAL A 124 3.36 10.38 13.21
C VAL A 124 3.27 8.94 12.73
N ASN A 125 4.27 8.12 13.04
CA ASN A 125 4.14 6.68 12.95
C ASN A 125 4.12 6.05 14.35
N LEU A 126 3.03 5.36 14.69
CA LEU A 126 2.93 4.62 15.95
C LEU A 126 3.72 3.32 15.92
N GLY A 127 4.05 2.83 14.74
CA GLY A 127 4.73 1.57 14.59
C GLY A 127 3.81 0.35 14.70
N TYR A 128 4.42 -0.73 15.18
CA TYR A 128 3.98 -2.11 15.19
C TYR A 128 3.87 -2.58 16.62
N LYS A 129 2.75 -3.21 16.91
CA LYS A 129 2.51 -3.89 18.16
C LYS A 129 2.02 -5.30 17.87
N SER A 130 2.56 -6.30 18.58
CA SER A 130 2.12 -7.68 18.41
C SER A 130 0.71 -7.87 18.97
N GLY A 131 -0.11 -8.65 18.27
CA GLY A 131 -1.42 -9.06 18.77
C GLY A 131 -2.58 -8.79 17.81
N ASN A 132 -2.33 -8.24 16.61
CA ASN A 132 -3.30 -8.08 15.52
C ASN A 132 -4.65 -7.54 16.01
N GLU A 133 -5.69 -8.37 16.06
CA GLU A 133 -7.05 -8.01 16.49
C GLU A 133 -7.09 -7.49 17.93
N VAL A 134 -6.21 -7.98 18.81
CA VAL A 134 -6.07 -7.50 20.19
C VAL A 134 -5.60 -6.05 20.20
N VAL A 135 -4.66 -5.69 19.34
CA VAL A 135 -4.18 -4.29 19.22
C VAL A 135 -5.32 -3.41 18.72
N MET A 136 -6.06 -3.85 17.70
CA MET A 136 -7.22 -3.11 17.17
C MET A 136 -8.29 -2.88 18.26
N SER A 137 -8.57 -3.90 19.07
CA SER A 137 -9.51 -3.80 20.20
C SER A 137 -9.03 -2.82 21.27
N GLN A 138 -7.73 -2.86 21.62
CA GLN A 138 -7.13 -1.94 22.58
C GLN A 138 -7.15 -0.49 22.06
N MET A 139 -6.88 -0.27 20.77
CA MET A 139 -6.95 1.06 20.14
C MET A 139 -8.36 1.65 20.20
N GLY A 140 -9.39 0.82 20.01
CA GLY A 140 -10.79 1.22 20.17
C GLY A 140 -11.13 1.72 21.58
N SER A 141 -10.37 1.25 22.59
CA SER A 141 -10.50 1.72 23.98
C SER A 141 -9.63 2.95 24.26
N SER A 142 -8.37 2.96 23.79
CA SER A 142 -7.47 4.10 23.87
C SER A 142 -6.19 3.87 23.05
N ILE A 143 -5.95 4.76 22.09
CA ILE A 143 -4.71 4.78 21.31
C ILE A 143 -3.49 5.07 22.21
N PRO A 144 -3.46 6.13 23.07
CA PRO A 144 -2.29 6.39 23.92
C PRO A 144 -1.96 5.28 24.92
N ARG A 145 -2.95 4.53 25.43
CA ARG A 145 -2.66 3.34 26.26
C ARG A 145 -2.09 2.19 25.44
N THR A 146 -2.48 2.09 24.17
CA THR A 146 -2.01 1.04 23.27
C THR A 146 -0.61 1.35 22.74
N PHE A 147 -0.36 2.61 22.38
CA PHE A 147 0.91 3.15 21.90
C PHE A 147 1.30 4.34 22.80
N PRO A 148 2.05 4.08 23.89
CA PRO A 148 2.44 5.14 24.84
C PRO A 148 3.37 6.19 24.26
N ALA A 149 4.14 5.80 23.23
CA ALA A 149 5.00 6.66 22.45
C ALA A 149 4.82 6.31 20.97
N ASP A 150 5.03 7.31 20.11
CA ASP A 150 5.39 7.08 18.72
C ASP A 150 6.79 6.46 18.63
N ARG A 151 7.12 5.96 17.44
CA ARG A 151 8.21 5.01 17.26
C ARG A 151 9.60 5.61 17.13
#